data_AF-A0A6B3EQN4-F1
#
_entry.id   AF-A0A6B3EQN4-F1
#
_cell.length_a   1.000
_cell.length_b   1.000
_cell.length_c   1.000
_cell.angle_alpha   90.00
_cell.angle_beta   90.00
_cell.angle_gamma   90.00
#
_symmetry.space_group_name_H-M   'P 1'
#
loop_
_entity.id
_entity.type
_entity.pdbx_description
1 polymer ?
#
loop_
_entity_poly.entity_id
_entity_poly.type
_entity_poly.pdbx_seq_one_letter_code
_entity_poly.pdbx_strand_id
1 'polypeptide(L)'
;VKMAWAEGTELINWLDSHHHESATVQLLADRFLALVGDLNAHHIAHGDLQHGNILVASDCTIRLVDYDGMYVPGLDGEEATENGHRNYQSPR
;
A
#
# COMPACT_ATOMS: atom_id res chain seq x y z
N VAL A 1 9.97 -16.37 -8.56
CA VAL A 1 9.96 -16.73 -7.11
C VAL A 1 8.52 -16.72 -6.66
N LYS A 2 8.02 -17.76 -5.94
CA LYS A 2 6.66 -17.72 -5.37
C LYS A 2 6.72 -16.94 -4.05
N MET A 3 6.06 -15.79 -4.00
CA MET A 3 5.86 -15.06 -2.75
C MET A 3 4.90 -15.85 -1.85
N ALA A 4 5.10 -15.78 -0.54
CA ALA A 4 4.14 -16.32 0.41
C ALA A 4 2.80 -15.62 0.20
N TRP A 5 1.70 -16.37 0.24
CA TRP A 5 0.37 -15.78 0.19
C TRP A 5 0.23 -14.80 1.36
N ALA A 6 0.07 -13.52 1.05
CA ALA A 6 -0.17 -12.52 2.07
C ALA A 6 -1.60 -12.70 2.58
N GLU A 7 -1.74 -13.11 3.84
CA GLU A 7 -3.05 -13.19 4.49
C GLU A 7 -3.56 -11.79 4.83
N GLY A 8 -4.81 -11.50 4.43
CA GLY A 8 -5.49 -10.25 4.72
C GLY A 8 -6.71 -10.04 3.82
N THR A 9 -7.53 -9.07 4.18
CA THR A 9 -8.67 -8.61 3.38
C THR A 9 -8.26 -7.39 2.57
N GLU A 10 -8.61 -7.33 1.28
CA GLU A 10 -8.39 -6.14 0.45
C GLU A 10 -9.00 -4.90 1.10
N LEU A 11 -8.31 -3.75 0.99
CA LEU A 11 -8.69 -2.52 1.69
C LEU A 11 -10.15 -2.12 1.43
N ILE A 12 -10.64 -2.25 0.20
CA ILE A 12 -12.02 -1.85 -0.14
C ILE A 12 -13.06 -2.72 0.60
N ASN A 13 -12.84 -4.04 0.64
CA ASN A 13 -13.72 -4.97 1.33
C ASN A 13 -13.67 -4.78 2.85
N TRP A 14 -12.49 -4.43 3.38
CA TRP A 14 -12.32 -4.10 4.79
C TRP A 14 -13.07 -2.80 5.14
N LEU A 15 -12.97 -1.77 4.31
CA LEU A 15 -13.70 -0.52 4.50
C LEU A 15 -15.21 -0.72 4.39
N ASP A 16 -15.70 -1.50 3.43
CA ASP A 16 -17.13 -1.79 3.30
C ASP A 16 -17.73 -2.38 4.59
N SER A 17 -16.97 -3.21 5.31
CA SER A 17 -17.39 -3.82 6.58
C SER A 17 -17.21 -2.91 7.81
N HIS A 18 -16.30 -1.94 7.79
CA HIS A 18 -15.92 -1.16 8.97
C HIS A 18 -16.13 0.37 8.84
N HIS A 19 -16.60 0.88 7.70
CA HIS A 19 -16.67 2.34 7.44
C HIS A 19 -17.56 3.12 8.43
N HIS A 20 -18.49 2.45 9.12
CA HIS A 20 -19.29 3.06 10.19
C HIS A 20 -18.56 3.14 11.54
N GLU A 21 -17.43 2.45 11.70
CA GLU A 21 -16.63 2.41 12.92
C GLU A 21 -15.47 3.41 12.83
N SER A 22 -15.77 4.68 13.11
CA SER A 22 -14.80 5.78 12.94
C SER A 22 -13.47 5.56 13.65
N ALA A 23 -13.48 4.98 14.85
CA ALA A 23 -12.25 4.67 15.61
C ALA A 23 -11.39 3.60 14.90
N THR A 24 -12.03 2.55 14.36
CA THR A 24 -11.36 1.47 13.64
C THR A 24 -10.76 2.00 12.33
N VAL A 25 -11.51 2.81 11.59
CA VAL A 25 -11.02 3.45 10.36
C VAL A 25 -9.88 4.41 10.65
N GLN A 26 -9.96 5.21 11.72
CA GLN A 26 -8.88 6.11 12.13
C GLN A 26 -7.61 5.34 12.48
N LEU A 27 -7.71 4.23 13.22
CA LEU A 27 -6.57 3.36 13.53
C LEU A 27 -5.88 2.85 12.26
N LEU A 28 -6.65 2.44 11.25
CA LEU A 28 -6.09 1.98 9.99
C LEU A 28 -5.43 3.12 9.21
N ALA A 29 -6.03 4.32 9.21
CA ALA A 29 -5.45 5.50 8.60
C ALA A 29 -4.12 5.90 9.25
N ASP A 30 -4.02 5.86 10.58
CA ASP A 30 -2.77 6.14 11.30
C ASP A 30 -1.67 5.13 10.94
N ARG A 31 -2.04 3.85 10.79
CA ARG A 31 -1.10 2.80 10.35
C ARG A 31 -0.67 2.98 8.90
N PHE A 32 -1.58 3.40 8.03
CA PHE A 32 -1.25 3.72 6.65
C PHE A 32 -0.27 4.89 6.57
N LEU A 33 -0.49 5.94 7.36
CA LEU A 33 0.41 7.09 7.45
C LEU A 33 1.80 6.67 7.96
N ALA A 34 1.88 5.83 8.99
CA ALA A 34 3.14 5.30 9.49
C ALA A 34 3.89 4.49 8.42
N LEU A 35 3.19 3.59 7.72
CA LEU A 35 3.75 2.79 6.62
C LEU A 35 4.33 3.67 5.50
N VAL A 36 3.58 4.67 5.04
CA VAL A 36 4.05 5.59 4.00
C VAL A 36 5.24 6.42 4.50
N GLY A 37 5.23 6.82 5.77
CA GLY A 37 6.36 7.46 6.43
C GLY A 37 7.63 6.59 6.42
N ASP A 38 7.49 5.31 6.74
CA ASP A 38 8.60 4.35 6.74
C ASP A 38 9.16 4.12 5.32
N LEU A 39 8.31 3.98 4.31
CA LEU A 39 8.73 3.88 2.91
C LEU A 39 9.54 5.11 2.50
N ASN A 40 9.02 6.30 2.79
CA ASN A 40 9.68 7.55 2.45
C ASN A 40 11.03 7.72 3.18
N ALA A 41 11.10 7.35 4.46
CA ALA A 41 12.34 7.41 5.25
C ALA A 41 13.45 6.50 4.70
N HIS A 42 13.08 5.40 4.02
CA HIS A 42 14.00 4.49 3.36
C HIS A 42 14.21 4.80 1.86
N HIS A 43 13.65 5.90 1.36
CA HIS A 43 13.66 6.26 -0.06
C HIS A 43 13.08 5.16 -0.96
N ILE A 44 12.02 4.51 -0.49
CA ILE A 44 11.28 3.49 -1.22
C ILE A 44 9.95 4.09 -1.67
N ALA A 45 9.55 3.80 -2.90
CA ALA A 45 8.21 4.11 -3.39
C ALA A 45 7.58 2.84 -3.94
N HIS A 46 6.35 2.53 -3.55
CA HIS A 46 5.65 1.34 -4.08
C HIS A 46 5.33 1.45 -5.58
N GLY A 47 5.17 2.67 -6.11
CA GLY A 47 4.79 2.92 -7.50
C GLY A 47 3.31 2.77 -7.80
N ASP A 48 2.58 1.92 -7.05
CA ASP A 48 1.13 1.74 -7.20
C ASP A 48 0.38 1.57 -5.87
N LEU A 49 0.42 2.58 -4.98
CA LEU A 49 -0.35 2.57 -3.73
C LEU A 49 -1.85 2.79 -4.01
N GLN A 50 -2.56 1.69 -4.28
CA GLN A 50 -4.00 1.67 -4.54
C GLN A 50 -4.69 0.57 -3.72
N HIS A 51 -6.02 0.65 -3.57
CA HIS A 51 -6.80 -0.19 -2.65
C HIS A 51 -6.66 -1.71 -2.86
N GLY A 52 -6.47 -2.18 -4.09
CA GLY A 52 -6.20 -3.58 -4.43
C GLY A 52 -4.77 -4.05 -4.10
N ASN A 53 -3.83 -3.12 -3.88
CA ASN A 53 -2.46 -3.42 -3.50
C ASN A 53 -2.21 -3.28 -2.00
N ILE A 54 -3.30 -3.11 -1.23
CA ILE A 54 -3.29 -2.96 0.23
C ILE A 54 -4.19 -4.03 0.82
N LEU A 55 -3.60 -4.93 1.61
CA LEU A 55 -4.31 -5.91 2.41
C LEU A 55 -4.29 -5.49 3.89
N VAL A 56 -5.41 -5.73 4.57
CA VAL A 56 -5.58 -5.51 6.00
C VAL A 56 -5.65 -6.87 6.70
N ALA A 57 -4.66 -7.15 7.55
CA ALA A 57 -4.63 -8.37 8.35
C ALA A 57 -5.64 -8.31 9.50
N SER A 58 -5.90 -9.45 10.15
CA SER A 58 -6.86 -9.56 11.26
C SER A 58 -6.52 -8.71 12.48
N ASP A 59 -5.25 -8.41 12.70
CA ASP A 59 -4.75 -7.49 13.73
C ASP A 59 -4.74 -6.02 13.27
N CYS A 60 -5.37 -5.73 12.13
CA CYS A 60 -5.39 -4.45 11.40
C CYS A 60 -4.01 -4.00 10.87
N THR A 61 -3.02 -4.88 10.78
CA THR A 61 -1.73 -4.56 10.14
C THR A 61 -1.92 -4.42 8.63
N ILE A 62 -1.27 -3.43 8.03
CA ILE A 62 -1.29 -3.23 6.58
C ILE A 62 -0.17 -4.03 5.92
N ARG A 63 -0.50 -4.73 4.84
CA ARG A 63 0.44 -5.44 3.99
C ARG A 63 0.32 -4.93 2.56
N LEU A 64 1.44 -4.55 1.97
CA LEU A 64 1.50 -4.19 0.55
C LEU A 64 1.72 -5.45 -0.28
N VAL A 65 1.13 -5.46 -1.48
CA VAL A 65 1.32 -6.49 -2.51
C VAL A 65 1.51 -5.81 -3.85
N ASP A 66 1.90 -6.59 -4.87
CA ASP A 66 2.13 -6.09 -6.23
C ASP A 66 3.27 -5.06 -6.32
N TYR A 67 4.50 -5.56 -6.21
CA TYR A 67 5.72 -4.75 -6.13
C TYR A 67 6.36 -4.46 -7.50
N ASP A 68 5.66 -4.73 -8.61
CA ASP A 68 6.24 -4.63 -9.96
C ASP A 68 6.55 -3.18 -10.37
N GLY A 69 5.88 -2.20 -9.76
CA GLY A 69 6.16 -0.77 -9.90
C GLY A 69 7.07 -0.18 -8.81
N MET A 70 7.63 -1.01 -7.91
CA MET A 70 8.36 -0.51 -6.75
C MET A 70 9.73 0.08 -7.12
N TYR A 71 9.99 1.30 -6.63
CA TYR A 71 11.32 1.91 -6.59
C TYR A 71 11.99 1.64 -5.24
N VAL A 72 13.27 1.29 -5.31
CA VAL A 72 14.19 1.25 -4.17
C VAL A 72 15.49 1.97 -4.57
N PRO A 73 16.29 2.48 -3.62
CA PRO A 73 17.52 3.22 -3.95
C PRO A 73 18.53 2.44 -4.81
N GLY A 74 18.50 1.10 -4.75
CA GLY A 74 19.33 0.25 -5.61
C GLY A 74 18.95 0.27 -7.09
N LEU A 75 17.82 0.89 -7.46
CA LEU A 75 17.33 1.07 -8.83
C LEU A 75 17.54 2.51 -9.33
N ASP A 76 18.34 3.32 -8.64
CA ASP A 76 18.60 4.70 -9.06
C ASP A 76 19.19 4.76 -10.48
N GLY A 77 18.58 5.58 -11.33
CA GLY A 77 18.95 5.71 -12.75
C GLY A 77 18.25 4.75 -13.71
N GLU A 78 17.49 3.76 -13.22
CA GLU A 78 16.67 2.88 -14.06
C GLU A 78 15.32 3.54 -14.40
N GLU A 79 14.76 3.22 -15.58
CA GLU A 79 13.43 3.68 -15.95
C GLU A 79 12.33 2.88 -15.23
N ALA A 80 11.28 3.59 -14.80
CA ALA A 80 10.12 2.96 -14.21
C ALA A 80 9.39 2.09 -15.25
N THR A 81 9.14 0.83 -14.90
CA THR A 81 8.43 -0.14 -15.75
C THR A 81 6.93 0.10 -15.77
N GLU A 82 6.38 0.72 -14.73
CA GLU A 82 4.94 0.99 -14.57
C GLU A 82 4.70 2.34 -13.89
N ASN A 83 3.57 2.98 -14.20
CA ASN A 83 3.19 4.29 -13.64
C ASN A 83 2.07 4.20 -12.59
N GLY A 84 1.70 3.00 -12.15
CA GLY A 84 0.58 2.75 -11.25
C GLY A 84 -0.80 3.11 -11.81
N HIS A 85 -1.84 2.91 -11.00
CA HIS A 85 -3.23 3.07 -11.37
C HIS A 85 -3.60 4.55 -11.51
N ARG A 86 -4.16 4.93 -12.67
CA ARG A 86 -4.42 6.33 -13.06
C ARG A 86 -5.22 7.17 -12.05
N ASN A 87 -6.13 6.55 -11.31
CA ASN A 87 -6.97 7.23 -10.31
C ASN A 87 -6.25 7.49 -8.97
N TYR A 88 -5.05 6.94 -8.79
CA TYR A 88 -4.21 7.04 -7.60
C TYR A 88 -2.87 7.76 -7.88
N GLN A 89 -2.62 8.15 -9.13
CA GLN A 89 -1.45 8.93 -9.49
C GLN A 89 -1.55 10.36 -8.91
N SER A 90 -0.42 10.87 -8.42
CA SER A 90 -0.34 12.26 -8.01
C SER A 90 -0.63 13.20 -9.20
N PRO A 91 -1.28 14.35 -8.97
CA PRO A 91 -1.41 15.38 -9.99
C PRO A 91 -0.05 15.76 -10.55
N ARG A 92 0.01 16.04 -11.85
CA ARG A 92 1.19 16.57 -12.52
C ARG A 92 1.27 18.09 -12.39
#